data_AF-A0A929VQ64-F1
#
_entry.id   AF-A0A929VQ64-F1
#
_cell.length_a   1.000
_cell.length_b   1.000
_cell.length_c   1.000
_cell.angle_alpha   90.00
_cell.angle_beta   90.00
_cell.angle_gamma   90.00
#
_symmetry.space_group_name_H-M   'P 1'
#
loop_
_entity.id
_entity.type
_entity.pdbx_description
1 polymer ?
#
loop_
_entity_poly.entity_id
_entity_poly.type
_entity_poly.pdbx_seq_one_letter_code
_entity_poly.pdbx_strand_id
1 'polypeptide(L)'
;MLIANRLRENNRAEYLLYMWQVEDIIRANGCDLDRLRENYLSQFQLTGEAQQQLEQWYADLCEMMRSEGKTQSGHLQINLNVVETLAELHEALLRSEKYPYYRQLYYKVLPYLVELRAKNGAKDSAGIREELNLCFELLYG
;
A
#
# COMPACT_ATOMS: atom_id res chain seq x y z
N MET A 1 -1.49 15.55 4.84
CA MET A 1 -2.27 15.48 3.57
C MET A 1 -1.50 15.89 2.29
N LEU A 2 -0.20 16.24 2.34
CA LEU A 2 0.58 16.62 1.15
C LEU A 2 1.34 15.45 0.50
N ILE A 3 1.86 14.50 1.28
CA ILE A 3 2.67 13.40 0.76
C ILE A 3 1.79 12.33 0.10
N ALA A 4 0.73 11.86 0.78
CA ALA A 4 -0.19 10.86 0.24
C ALA A 4 -0.84 11.30 -1.09
N ASN A 5 -1.32 12.55 -1.18
CA ASN A 5 -1.90 13.07 -2.42
C ASN A 5 -0.86 13.28 -3.53
N ARG A 6 0.33 13.79 -3.18
CA ARG A 6 1.44 13.94 -4.15
C ARG A 6 1.95 12.59 -4.66
N LEU A 7 2.06 11.57 -3.79
CA LEU A 7 2.45 10.22 -4.17
C LEU A 7 1.36 9.53 -4.99
N ARG A 8 0.08 9.72 -4.66
CA ARG A 8 -1.03 9.17 -5.46
C ARG A 8 -0.99 9.66 -6.91
N GLU A 9 -0.55 10.89 -7.14
CA GLU A 9 -0.41 11.49 -8.47
C GLU A 9 0.93 11.16 -9.15
N ASN A 10 2.03 11.09 -8.41
CA ASN A 10 3.38 10.91 -8.97
C ASN A 10 3.89 9.47 -8.99
N ASN A 11 3.59 8.68 -7.95
CA ASN A 11 4.04 7.29 -7.82
C ASN A 11 3.06 6.45 -6.97
N ARG A 12 2.15 5.75 -7.65
CA ARG A 12 1.14 4.88 -7.02
C ARG A 12 1.73 3.73 -6.19
N ALA A 13 2.93 3.26 -6.52
CA ALA A 13 3.61 2.19 -5.78
C ALA A 13 4.13 2.71 -4.42
N GLU A 14 4.79 3.87 -4.41
CA GLU A 14 5.22 4.53 -3.16
C GLU A 14 4.03 4.95 -2.30
N TYR A 15 2.94 5.41 -2.91
CA TYR A 15 1.69 5.68 -2.20
C TYR A 15 1.18 4.45 -1.45
N LEU A 16 1.13 3.29 -2.12
CA LEU A 16 0.64 2.06 -1.51
C LEU A 16 1.51 1.65 -0.31
N LEU A 17 2.83 1.63 -0.48
CA LEU A 17 3.78 1.31 0.59
C LEU A 17 3.63 2.27 1.78
N TYR A 18 3.53 3.57 1.51
CA TYR A 18 3.28 4.58 2.54
C TYR A 18 1.97 4.31 3.30
N MET A 19 0.89 3.98 2.59
CA MET A 19 -0.38 3.67 3.22
C MET A 19 -0.32 2.40 4.08
N TRP A 20 0.44 1.38 3.69
CA TRP A 20 0.66 0.19 4.53
C TRP A 20 1.40 0.54 5.83
N GLN A 21 2.42 1.41 5.76
CA GLN A 21 3.10 1.92 6.97
C GLN A 21 2.13 2.65 7.90
N VAL A 22 1.24 3.47 7.33
CA VAL A 22 0.24 4.21 8.09
C VAL A 22 -0.74 3.26 8.77
N GLU A 23 -1.21 2.22 8.07
CA GLU A 23 -2.06 1.20 8.68
C GLU A 23 -1.36 0.51 9.85
N ASP A 24 -0.09 0.12 9.71
CA ASP A 24 0.68 -0.49 10.80
C ASP A 24 0.85 0.44 12.01
N ILE A 25 1.12 1.72 11.77
CA ILE A 25 1.18 2.74 12.83
C ILE A 25 -0.16 2.86 13.56
N ILE A 26 -1.26 2.85 12.82
CA ILE A 26 -2.61 2.90 13.39
C ILE A 26 -2.90 1.63 14.20
N ARG A 27 -2.57 0.43 13.69
CA ARG A 27 -2.74 -0.85 14.41
C ARG A 27 -1.88 -0.90 15.68
N ALA A 28 -0.63 -0.45 15.62
CA ALA A 28 0.28 -0.39 16.76
C ALA A 28 -0.27 0.49 17.90
N ASN A 29 -1.07 1.49 17.57
CA ASN A 29 -1.74 2.36 18.54
C ASN A 29 -3.17 1.91 18.87
N GLY A 30 -3.59 0.71 18.43
CA GLY A 30 -4.90 0.14 18.73
C GLY A 30 -6.06 0.82 18.00
N CYS A 31 -5.81 1.45 16.85
CA CYS A 31 -6.79 2.26 16.12
C CYS A 31 -7.43 3.37 16.98
N ASP A 32 -6.67 3.91 17.94
CA ASP A 32 -7.09 4.93 18.89
C ASP A 32 -6.39 6.27 18.56
N LEU A 33 -7.20 7.30 18.33
CA LEU A 33 -6.71 8.62 17.93
C LEU A 33 -5.96 9.32 19.07
N ASP A 34 -6.39 9.13 20.32
CA ASP A 34 -5.75 9.78 21.46
C ASP A 34 -4.35 9.17 21.69
N ARG A 35 -4.22 7.85 21.54
CA ARG A 35 -2.91 7.19 21.55
C ARG A 35 -2.02 7.62 20.39
N LEU A 36 -2.57 7.75 19.18
CA LEU A 36 -1.84 8.25 18.02
C LEU A 36 -1.34 9.67 18.24
N ARG A 37 -2.16 10.54 18.84
CA ARG A 37 -1.78 11.90 19.21
C ARG A 37 -0.56 11.93 20.11
N GLU A 38 -0.59 11.15 21.18
CA GLU A 38 0.47 11.12 22.19
C GLU A 38 1.77 10.49 21.64
N ASN A 39 1.67 9.34 20.98
CA ASN A 39 2.84 8.53 20.62
C ASN A 39 3.49 8.91 19.29
N TYR A 40 2.71 9.40 18.33
CA TYR A 40 3.14 9.59 16.95
C TYR A 40 2.96 11.03 16.45
N LEU A 41 1.75 11.60 16.56
CA LEU A 41 1.47 12.93 16.00
C LEU A 41 2.21 14.05 16.76
N SER A 42 2.46 13.87 18.05
CA SER A 42 3.25 14.79 18.88
C SER A 42 4.67 15.06 18.33
N GLN A 43 5.23 14.12 17.57
CA GLN A 43 6.59 14.21 17.02
C GLN A 43 6.70 15.21 15.86
N PHE A 44 5.60 15.53 15.18
CA PHE A 44 5.61 16.37 13.98
C PHE A 44 5.66 17.87 14.27
N GLN A 45 5.53 18.29 15.54
CA GLN A 45 5.59 19.70 15.99
C GLN A 45 4.75 20.65 15.13
N LEU A 46 3.63 20.17 14.57
CA LEU A 46 2.72 20.97 13.76
C LEU A 46 1.86 21.86 14.67
N THR A 47 1.46 23.03 14.15
CA THR A 47 0.58 23.95 14.87
C THR A 47 -0.54 24.46 13.97
N GLY A 48 -1.64 24.89 14.58
CA GLY A 48 -2.78 25.49 13.90
C GLY A 48 -3.52 24.52 12.98
N GLU A 49 -3.92 25.00 11.80
CA GLU A 49 -4.76 24.27 10.85
C GLU A 49 -4.11 22.96 10.35
N ALA A 50 -2.80 22.97 10.15
CA ALA A 50 -2.06 21.80 9.65
C ALA A 50 -2.13 20.62 10.62
N GLN A 51 -2.09 20.88 11.93
CA GLN A 51 -2.24 19.85 12.95
C GLN A 51 -3.67 19.27 12.93
N GLN A 52 -4.69 20.13 12.87
CA GLN A 52 -6.09 19.70 12.83
C GLN A 52 -6.39 18.83 11.61
N GLN A 53 -5.88 19.21 10.43
CA GLN A 53 -6.02 18.41 9.21
C GLN A 53 -5.32 17.05 9.32
N LEU A 54 -4.15 16.99 9.96
CA LEU A 54 -3.43 15.73 10.15
C LEU A 54 -4.19 14.80 11.10
N GLU A 55 -4.64 15.34 12.23
CA GLU A 55 -5.41 14.59 13.23
C GLU A 55 -6.71 14.07 12.64
N GLN A 56 -7.44 14.90 11.88
CA GLN A 56 -8.65 14.48 11.20
C GLN A 56 -8.37 13.34 10.20
N TRP A 57 -7.29 13.45 9.42
CA TRP A 57 -6.93 12.41 8.46
C TRP A 57 -6.64 11.06 9.14
N TYR A 58 -5.93 11.06 10.28
CA TYR A 58 -5.73 9.83 11.06
C TYR A 58 -7.02 9.33 11.73
N ALA A 59 -7.90 10.24 12.15
CA ALA A 59 -9.21 9.88 12.71
C ALA A 59 -10.07 9.14 11.68
N ASP A 60 -10.15 9.68 10.46
CA ASP A 60 -10.88 9.08 9.34
C ASP A 60 -10.32 7.70 8.99
N LEU A 61 -8.99 7.55 8.99
CA LEU A 61 -8.34 6.26 8.76
C LEU A 61 -8.63 5.26 9.87
N CYS A 62 -8.60 5.68 11.13
CA CYS A 62 -8.97 4.81 12.25
C CYS A 62 -10.42 4.33 12.11
N GLU A 63 -11.34 5.22 11.74
CA GLU A 63 -12.74 4.88 11.53
C GLU A 63 -12.91 3.89 10.38
N MET A 64 -12.24 4.12 9.24
CA MET A 64 -12.24 3.18 8.11
C MET A 64 -11.69 1.81 8.51
N MET A 65 -10.59 1.74 9.27
CA MET A 65 -10.04 0.46 9.72
C MET A 65 -10.99 -0.29 10.66
N ARG A 66 -11.72 0.43 11.52
CA ARG A 66 -12.73 -0.18 12.40
C ARG A 66 -13.94 -0.67 11.62
N SER A 67 -14.46 0.15 10.70
CA SER A 67 -15.67 -0.17 9.93
C SER A 67 -15.44 -1.33 8.97
N GLU A 68 -14.25 -1.43 8.38
CA GLU A 68 -13.84 -2.53 7.49
C GLU A 68 -13.31 -3.76 8.26
N GLY A 69 -13.23 -3.70 9.60
CA GLY A 69 -12.73 -4.80 10.43
C GLY A 69 -11.23 -5.11 10.25
N LYS A 70 -10.42 -4.13 9.84
CA LYS A 70 -8.98 -4.24 9.53
C LYS A 70 -8.07 -3.85 10.70
N THR A 71 -8.57 -3.92 11.92
CA THR A 71 -7.88 -3.46 13.13
C THR A 71 -6.70 -4.36 13.54
N GLN A 72 -6.70 -5.62 13.14
CA GLN A 72 -5.64 -6.60 13.49
C GLN A 72 -4.80 -7.04 12.28
N SER A 73 -5.42 -7.19 11.11
CA SER A 73 -4.75 -7.72 9.92
C SER A 73 -5.44 -7.28 8.63
N GLY A 74 -4.68 -7.30 7.54
CA GLY A 74 -5.16 -7.00 6.20
C GLY A 74 -5.28 -5.50 5.93
N HIS A 75 -5.40 -5.16 4.65
CA HIS A 75 -5.37 -3.77 4.19
C HIS A 75 -6.76 -3.19 4.01
N LEU A 76 -6.86 -1.87 4.13
CA LEU A 76 -8.05 -1.10 3.76
C LEU A 76 -8.41 -1.33 2.30
N GLN A 77 -9.70 -1.32 2.00
CA GLN A 77 -10.22 -1.53 0.65
C GLN A 77 -9.67 -0.48 -0.33
N ILE A 78 -9.46 0.76 0.12
CA ILE A 78 -8.85 1.81 -0.71
C ILE A 78 -7.45 1.42 -1.20
N ASN A 79 -6.67 0.71 -0.39
CA ASN A 79 -5.31 0.28 -0.74
C ASN A 79 -5.36 -0.95 -1.65
N LEU A 80 -6.28 -1.88 -1.40
CA LEU A 80 -6.53 -3.02 -2.29
C LEU A 80 -6.93 -2.55 -3.70
N ASN A 81 -7.75 -1.51 -3.80
CA ASN A 81 -8.16 -0.94 -5.09
C ASN A 81 -6.97 -0.33 -5.87
N VAL A 82 -5.95 0.19 -5.16
CA VAL A 82 -4.72 0.68 -5.79
C VAL A 82 -3.92 -0.48 -6.38
N VAL A 83 -3.79 -1.59 -5.65
CA VAL A 83 -3.16 -2.81 -6.18
C VAL A 83 -3.89 -3.29 -7.43
N GLU A 84 -5.23 -3.32 -7.41
CA GLU A 84 -6.03 -3.74 -8.57
C GLU A 84 -5.76 -2.86 -9.78
N THR A 85 -5.76 -1.53 -9.58
CA THR A 85 -5.45 -0.58 -10.67
C THR A 85 -4.05 -0.80 -11.25
N LEU A 86 -3.07 -1.14 -10.40
CA LEU A 86 -1.71 -1.45 -10.82
C LEU A 86 -1.65 -2.79 -11.58
N ALA A 87 -2.43 -3.79 -11.17
CA ALA A 87 -2.54 -5.08 -11.84
C ALA A 87 -3.14 -4.93 -13.24
N GLU A 88 -4.23 -4.17 -13.37
CA GLU A 88 -4.85 -3.86 -14.66
C GLU A 88 -3.87 -3.13 -15.60
N LEU A 89 -3.13 -2.14 -15.07
CA LEU A 89 -2.11 -1.42 -15.83
C LEU A 89 -0.98 -2.36 -16.26
N HIS A 90 -0.47 -3.20 -15.35
CA HIS A 90 0.56 -4.19 -15.65
C HIS A 90 0.12 -5.10 -16.79
N GLU A 91 -1.10 -5.63 -16.72
CA GLU A 91 -1.67 -6.49 -17.76
C GLU A 91 -1.81 -5.77 -19.10
N ALA A 92 -2.30 -4.52 -19.09
CA ALA A 92 -2.41 -3.70 -20.28
C ALA A 92 -1.05 -3.44 -20.94
N LEU A 93 -0.01 -3.17 -20.13
CA LEU A 93 1.36 -2.99 -20.61
C LEU A 93 1.95 -4.27 -21.19
N LEU A 94 1.68 -5.44 -20.57
CA LEU A 94 2.12 -6.72 -21.10
C LEU A 94 1.46 -7.03 -22.45
N ARG A 95 0.18 -6.72 -22.63
CA ARG A 95 -0.56 -6.97 -23.89
C ARG A 95 -0.20 -5.97 -24.99
N SER A 96 0.20 -4.76 -24.63
CA SER A 96 0.50 -3.68 -25.58
C SER A 96 1.79 -3.90 -26.37
N GLU A 97 1.70 -3.85 -27.69
CA GLU A 97 2.88 -3.86 -28.58
C GLU A 97 3.67 -2.54 -28.54
N LYS A 98 3.08 -1.47 -27.98
CA LYS A 98 3.74 -0.15 -27.87
C LYS A 98 4.85 -0.14 -26.80
N TYR A 99 4.83 -1.09 -25.87
CA TYR A 99 5.77 -1.15 -24.75
C TYR A 99 6.55 -2.48 -24.73
N PRO A 100 7.28 -2.83 -25.83
CA PRO A 100 7.95 -4.13 -25.94
C PRO A 100 9.04 -4.31 -24.87
N TYR A 101 9.68 -3.21 -24.44
CA TYR A 101 10.69 -3.24 -23.39
C TYR A 101 10.12 -3.65 -22.03
N TYR A 102 8.90 -3.23 -21.70
CA TYR A 102 8.23 -3.63 -20.45
C TYR A 102 8.01 -5.13 -20.42
N ARG A 103 7.46 -5.69 -21.51
CA ARG A 103 7.26 -7.13 -21.68
C ARG A 103 8.58 -7.90 -21.58
N GLN A 104 9.65 -7.43 -22.21
CA GLN A 104 10.98 -8.06 -22.13
C GLN A 104 11.53 -8.06 -20.70
N LEU A 105 11.42 -6.94 -19.98
CA LEU A 105 11.84 -6.87 -18.58
C LEU A 105 11.03 -7.84 -17.70
N TYR A 106 9.72 -7.89 -17.89
CA TYR A 106 8.87 -8.83 -17.16
C TYR A 106 9.33 -10.29 -17.36
N TYR A 107 9.57 -10.72 -18.60
CA TYR A 107 10.05 -12.08 -18.86
C TYR A 107 11.45 -12.36 -18.27
N LYS A 108 12.31 -11.35 -18.13
CA LYS A 108 13.58 -11.50 -17.41
C LYS A 108 13.39 -11.66 -15.91
N VAL A 109 12.37 -11.03 -15.34
CA VAL A 109 12.09 -11.04 -13.89
C VAL A 109 11.23 -12.26 -13.48
N LEU A 110 10.43 -12.80 -14.40
CA LEU A 110 9.50 -13.90 -14.16
C LEU A 110 10.12 -15.11 -13.44
N PRO A 111 11.34 -15.59 -13.76
CA PRO A 111 11.94 -16.71 -13.02
C PRO A 111 12.12 -16.42 -11.53
N TYR A 112 12.48 -15.18 -11.19
CA TYR A 112 12.64 -14.75 -9.79
C TYR A 112 11.29 -14.64 -9.08
N LEU A 113 10.22 -14.21 -9.78
CA LEU A 113 8.86 -14.20 -9.22
C LEU A 113 8.37 -15.62 -8.90
N VAL A 114 8.65 -16.58 -9.79
CA VAL A 114 8.33 -18.00 -9.56
C VAL A 114 9.09 -18.54 -8.35
N GLU A 115 10.38 -18.23 -8.23
CA GLU A 115 11.19 -18.63 -7.06
C GLU A 115 10.64 -18.01 -5.77
N LEU A 116 10.32 -16.72 -5.79
CA LEU A 116 9.79 -15.99 -4.63
C LEU A 116 8.45 -16.56 -4.18
N ARG A 117 7.55 -16.89 -5.13
CA ARG A 117 6.27 -17.55 -4.84
C ARG A 117 6.49 -18.92 -4.19
N ALA A 118 7.44 -19.69 -4.68
CA ALA A 118 7.76 -21.01 -4.15
C ALA A 118 8.27 -20.93 -2.70
N LYS A 119 9.09 -19.92 -2.37
CA LYS A 119 9.58 -19.67 -1.01
C LYS A 119 8.47 -19.28 -0.03
N ASN A 120 7.50 -18.49 -0.47
CA ASN A 120 6.38 -18.03 0.36
C ASN A 120 5.25 -19.07 0.52
N GLY A 121 5.44 -20.32 0.07
CA GLY A 121 4.47 -21.40 0.26
C GLY A 121 3.15 -21.24 -0.50
N ALA A 122 3.02 -20.19 -1.32
CA ALA A 122 1.84 -19.86 -2.11
C ALA A 122 1.81 -20.71 -3.39
N LYS A 123 1.58 -22.03 -3.24
CA LYS A 123 1.59 -22.97 -4.37
C LYS A 123 0.44 -22.77 -5.37
N ASP A 124 -0.66 -22.16 -4.95
CA ASP A 124 -1.89 -22.03 -5.76
C ASP A 124 -2.31 -20.57 -6.07
N SER A 125 -1.56 -19.58 -5.61
CA SER A 125 -1.84 -18.15 -5.86
C SER A 125 -1.20 -17.69 -7.17
N ALA A 126 -1.77 -18.11 -8.30
CA ALA A 126 -1.31 -17.71 -9.63
C ALA A 126 -2.17 -16.55 -10.17
N GLY A 127 -1.59 -15.35 -10.22
CA GLY A 127 -2.24 -14.18 -10.83
C GLY A 127 -1.35 -12.94 -10.75
N ILE A 128 -1.58 -11.99 -11.67
CA ILE A 128 -0.82 -10.73 -11.77
C ILE A 128 -0.93 -9.93 -10.46
N ARG A 129 -2.12 -9.92 -9.86
CA ARG A 129 -2.36 -9.22 -8.59
C ARG A 129 -1.55 -9.83 -7.45
N GLU A 130 -1.53 -11.16 -7.36
CA GLU A 130 -0.77 -11.90 -6.36
C GLU A 130 0.73 -11.71 -6.56
N GLU A 131 1.21 -11.62 -7.80
CA GLU A 131 2.61 -11.26 -8.12
C GLU A 131 2.96 -9.84 -7.66
N LEU A 132 2.07 -8.87 -7.89
CA LEU A 132 2.29 -7.51 -7.42
C LEU A 132 2.30 -7.45 -5.90
N ASN A 133 1.36 -8.12 -5.22
CA ASN A 133 1.36 -8.20 -3.75
C ASN A 133 2.66 -8.79 -3.23
N LEU A 134 3.13 -9.89 -3.81
CA LEU A 134 4.39 -10.52 -3.46
C LEU A 134 5.59 -9.55 -3.63
N CYS A 135 5.59 -8.75 -4.70
CA CYS A 135 6.61 -7.72 -4.92
C CYS A 135 6.52 -6.62 -3.86
N PHE A 136 5.32 -6.15 -3.53
CA PHE A 136 5.11 -5.10 -2.53
C PHE A 136 5.48 -5.57 -1.13
N GLU A 137 5.10 -6.79 -0.75
CA GLU A 137 5.51 -7.43 0.51
C GLU A 137 7.04 -7.49 0.61
N LEU A 138 7.71 -7.94 -0.46
CA LEU A 138 9.18 -7.97 -0.49
C LEU A 138 9.82 -6.59 -0.37
N LEU A 139 9.24 -5.57 -1.00
CA LEU A 139 9.75 -4.19 -0.94
C LEU A 139 9.49 -3.54 0.42
N TYR A 140 8.40 -3.92 1.08
CA TYR A 140 8.03 -3.40 2.39
C TYR A 140 8.95 -3.93 3.49
N GLY A 141 9.26 -5.24 3.44
CA GLY A 141 10.16 -5.93 4.38
C GLY A 141 9.44 -6.94 5.26
#